data_AF-A0A1D6L1W4-F1
#
_entry.id   AF-A0A1D6L1W4-F1
#
_cell.length_a   1.000
_cell.length_b   1.000
_cell.length_c   1.000
_cell.angle_alpha   90.00
_cell.angle_beta   90.00
_cell.angle_gamma   90.00
#
_symmetry.space_group_name_H-M   'P 1'
#
loop_
_entity.id
_entity.type
_entity.pdbx_description
1 polymer ?
#
loop_
_entity_poly.entity_id
_entity_poly.type
_entity_poly.pdbx_seq_one_letter_code
_entity_poly.pdbx_strand_id
1 'polypeptide(L)' 'GKGTSSFGKRRNKTHTLCIRCSRHSFHLQKSTCSSCDYTAARIRKCKIRLPAFFLSLSLRPSSLSLDLETLLSTLFP' A
#
# COMPACT_ATOMS: atom_id res chain seq x y z
N GLY A 1 -7.39 -32.61 -12.47
CA GLY A 1 -6.73 -31.86 -13.56
C GLY A 1 -6.00 -30.65 -13.00
N LYS A 2 -4.76 -30.46 -13.43
CA LYS A 2 -3.95 -29.24 -13.18
C LYS A 2 -4.11 -28.30 -14.39
N GLY A 3 -4.10 -26.98 -14.18
CA GLY A 3 -4.24 -25.99 -15.26
C GLY A 3 -5.57 -25.21 -15.23
N THR A 4 -5.96 -24.66 -16.38
CA THR A 4 -7.10 -23.73 -16.57
C THR A 4 -8.41 -24.22 -15.95
N SER A 5 -8.73 -25.51 -16.13
CA SER A 5 -9.94 -26.14 -15.56
C SER A 5 -10.03 -26.07 -14.03
N SER A 6 -8.90 -25.96 -13.32
CA SER A 6 -8.88 -25.81 -11.86
C SER A 6 -9.12 -24.39 -11.36
N PHE A 7 -8.83 -23.36 -12.17
CA PHE A 7 -8.99 -21.96 -11.78
C PHE A 7 -10.45 -21.60 -11.56
N GLY A 8 -11.36 -22.22 -12.32
CA GLY A 8 -12.79 -22.08 -12.14
C GLY A 8 -13.20 -22.29 -10.68
N LYS A 9 -12.53 -23.20 -9.95
CA LYS A 9 -12.83 -23.58 -8.56
C LYS A 9 -12.41 -22.58 -7.47
N ARG A 10 -11.63 -21.55 -7.80
CA ARG A 10 -11.05 -20.62 -6.82
C ARG A 10 -11.94 -19.39 -6.57
N ARG A 11 -13.06 -19.57 -5.84
CA ARG A 11 -13.99 -18.47 -5.50
C ARG A 11 -13.77 -17.87 -4.12
N ASN A 12 -13.28 -18.68 -3.18
CA ASN A 12 -13.12 -18.26 -1.79
C ASN A 12 -11.85 -17.42 -1.64
N LYS A 13 -11.99 -16.24 -1.01
CA LYS A 13 -10.84 -15.40 -0.69
C LYS A 13 -10.24 -15.85 0.65
N THR A 14 -8.95 -16.11 0.66
CA THR A 14 -8.19 -16.43 1.88
C THR A 14 -7.76 -15.18 2.66
N HIS A 15 -7.65 -14.03 1.96
CA HIS A 15 -7.20 -12.76 2.53
C HIS A 15 -8.21 -11.62 2.33
N THR A 16 -8.38 -10.78 3.37
CA THR A 16 -9.12 -9.51 3.36
C THR A 16 -8.22 -8.34 3.76
N LEU A 17 -8.79 -7.13 3.76
CA LEU A 17 -8.13 -5.92 4.23
C LEU A 17 -7.80 -6.02 5.73
N CYS A 18 -6.57 -5.64 6.07
CA CYS A 18 -6.15 -5.49 7.46
C CYS A 18 -6.43 -4.07 7.96
N ILE A 19 -7.12 -3.94 9.09
CA ILE A 19 -7.44 -2.62 9.68
C ILE A 19 -6.21 -1.84 10.18
N ARG A 20 -5.09 -2.51 10.49
CA ARG A 20 -3.86 -1.83 10.95
C ARG A 20 -2.98 -1.32 9.81
N CYS A 21 -2.86 -2.09 8.72
CA CYS A 21 -1.89 -1.80 7.66
C CYS A 21 -2.50 -1.60 6.27
N SER A 22 -3.84 -1.59 6.16
CA SER A 22 -4.65 -1.38 4.93
C SER A 22 -4.29 -2.25 3.72
N ARG A 23 -3.43 -3.25 3.88
CA ARG A 23 -3.09 -4.25 2.86
C ARG A 23 -4.09 -5.40 2.88
N HIS A 24 -4.35 -6.00 1.72
CA HIS A 24 -5.05 -7.30 1.59
C HIS A 24 -4.17 -8.45 2.08
N SER A 25 -3.92 -8.48 3.38
CA SER A 25 -3.00 -9.43 4.03
C SER A 25 -3.59 -10.06 5.29
N PHE A 26 -4.83 -9.73 5.66
CA PHE A 26 -5.49 -10.35 6.80
C PHE A 26 -6.02 -11.72 6.41
N HIS A 27 -5.53 -12.79 7.04
CA HIS A 27 -5.93 -14.15 6.72
C HIS A 27 -7.19 -14.54 7.53
N LEU A 28 -8.29 -14.90 6.86
CA LEU A 28 -9.57 -15.13 7.55
C LEU A 28 -9.50 -16.34 8.50
N GLN A 29 -9.04 -17.49 8.00
CA GLN A 29 -8.99 -18.72 8.80
C GLN A 29 -8.03 -18.64 10.00
N LYS A 30 -6.95 -17.87 9.90
CA LYS A 30 -5.91 -17.76 10.93
C LYS A 30 -6.03 -16.49 11.75
N SER A 31 -7.02 -15.64 11.45
CA SER A 31 -7.25 -14.34 12.07
C SER A 31 -5.97 -13.49 12.28
N THR A 32 -5.01 -13.55 11.35
CA THR A 32 -3.69 -12.92 11.50
C THR A 32 -3.28 -12.22 10.21
N CYS A 33 -2.60 -11.08 10.32
CA CYS A 33 -2.08 -10.38 9.14
C CYS A 33 -0.66 -10.83 8.79
N SER A 34 -0.43 -11.30 7.56
CA SER A 34 0.89 -11.74 7.11
C SER A 34 1.93 -10.62 7.01
N SER A 35 1.48 -9.40 6.69
CA SER A 35 2.35 -8.22 6.56
C SER A 35 2.80 -7.66 7.90
N CYS A 36 1.87 -7.49 8.85
CA CYS A 36 2.14 -6.75 10.07
C CYS A 36 1.97 -7.53 11.37
N ASP A 37 1.38 -8.73 11.38
CA ASP A 37 0.90 -9.46 12.57
C ASP A 37 -0.18 -8.80 13.38
N TYR A 38 -1.21 -8.32 12.70
CA TYR A 38 -2.40 -7.86 13.40
C TYR A 38 -3.00 -9.04 14.21
N THR A 39 -3.38 -8.76 15.47
CA THR A 39 -3.49 -9.61 16.71
C THR A 39 -2.30 -9.53 17.66
N ALA A 40 -1.06 -9.44 17.17
CA ALA A 40 0.10 -9.22 18.03
C ALA A 40 0.30 -7.71 18.30
N ALA A 41 0.75 -7.38 19.51
CA ALA A 41 1.09 -6.01 19.90
C ALA A 41 2.29 -5.46 19.10
N ARG A 42 3.25 -6.33 18.76
CA ARG A 42 4.45 -5.97 17.99
C ARG A 42 4.19 -6.05 16.49
N ILE A 43 4.68 -5.07 15.74
CA ILE A 43 4.65 -5.08 14.28
C ILE A 43 5.74 -6.03 13.77
N ARG A 44 5.40 -6.94 12.86
CA ARG A 44 6.40 -7.76 12.16
C ARG A 44 7.41 -6.87 11.43
N LYS A 45 8.68 -7.00 11.80
CA LYS A 45 9.81 -6.41 11.07
C LYS A 45 10.69 -7.55 10.56
N CYS A 46 10.56 -7.88 9.27
CA CYS A 46 11.45 -8.84 8.63
C CYS A 46 12.65 -8.08 8.03
N LYS A 47 13.87 -8.61 8.17
CA LYS A 47 15.11 -8.03 7.63
C LYS A 47 15.22 -8.16 6.10
N ILE A 48 14.18 -8.66 5.42
CA ILE A 48 14.25 -8.99 4.00
C ILE A 48 14.32 -7.70 3.20
N ARG A 49 15.42 -7.59 2.45
CA ARG A 49 15.90 -6.42 1.72
C ARG A 49 14.90 -6.04 0.61
N LEU A 50 14.38 -4.81 0.62
CA LEU A 50 13.55 -4.31 -0.49
C LEU A 50 14.41 -4.14 -1.74
N PRO A 51 13.94 -4.49 -2.96
CA PRO A 51 14.46 -3.89 -4.18
C PRO A 51 14.12 -2.39 -4.19
N ALA A 52 15.13 -1.56 -4.40
CA ALA A 52 15.14 -0.11 -4.27
C ALA A 52 14.24 0.69 -5.24
N PHE A 53 13.36 0.03 -6.00
CA PHE A 53 12.66 0.66 -7.13
C PHE A 53 11.59 1.69 -6.71
N PHE A 54 11.01 1.56 -5.50
CA PHE A 54 9.96 2.47 -5.03
C PHE A 54 10.47 3.73 -4.30
N LEU A 55 11.76 3.80 -3.95
CA LEU A 55 12.28 4.96 -3.22
C LEU A 55 12.56 6.18 -4.11
N SER A 56 12.72 5.98 -5.43
CA SER A 56 13.08 7.06 -6.36
C SER A 56 11.89 7.93 -6.82
N LEU A 57 10.64 7.51 -6.59
CA LEU A 57 9.46 8.27 -7.07
C LEU A 57 8.87 9.25 -6.04
N SER A 58 9.33 9.22 -4.78
CA SER A 58 8.85 10.13 -3.73
C SER A 58 9.69 11.39 -3.51
N LEU A 59 10.74 11.58 -4.31
CA LEU A 59 11.60 12.79 -4.28
C LEU A 59 11.43 13.64 -5.56
N ARG A 60 10.20 13.81 -6.04
CA ARG A 60 9.86 14.99 -6.86
C ARG A 60 9.40 16.11 -5.93
N PRO A 61 10.23 17.13 -5.68
CA PRO A 61 9.81 18.29 -4.92
C PRO A 61 8.73 19.03 -5.72
N SER A 62 7.62 19.32 -5.04
CA SER A 62 6.77 20.51 -5.18
C SER A 62 7.18 21.50 -6.30
N SER A 63 6.60 21.34 -7.48
CA SER A 63 6.58 22.35 -8.56
C SER A 63 5.16 22.93 -8.74
N LEU A 64 4.51 23.31 -7.62
CA LEU A 64 3.12 23.79 -7.61
C LEU A 64 2.94 25.03 -6.71
N SER A 65 4.03 25.72 -6.37
CA SER A 65 4.06 26.90 -5.50
C SER A 65 4.35 28.21 -6.25
N LEU A 66 4.30 28.24 -7.58
CA LEU A 66 4.66 29.42 -8.39
C LEU A 66 3.48 30.16 -9.03
N ASP A 67 2.23 29.81 -8.72
CA ASP A 67 1.07 30.49 -9.33
C ASP A 67 0.36 31.50 -8.42
N LEU A 68 0.64 31.52 -7.10
CA LEU A 68 -0.08 32.40 -6.16
C LEU A 68 0.55 33.80 -6.02
N GLU A 69 1.87 33.93 -6.18
CA GLU A 69 2.55 35.24 -6.13
C GLU A 69 2.28 36.08 -7.41
N THR A 70 2.06 35.42 -8.55
CA THR A 70 1.75 36.08 -9.84
C THR A 70 0.30 36.59 -9.91
N LEU A 71 -0.63 35.99 -9.16
CA LEU A 71 -2.00 36.49 -9.07
C LEU A 71 -2.15 37.66 -8.08
N LEU A 72 -1.34 37.70 -7.02
CA LEU A 72 -1.38 38.81 -6.08
C LEU A 72 -0.79 40.10 -6.66
N SER A 73 0.16 39.98 -7.60
CA SER A 73 0.81 41.11 -8.30
C SER A 73 0.01 41.65 -9.50
N THR A 74 -1.08 40.99 -9.93
CA THR A 74 -1.99 41.47 -10.99
C THR A 74 -3.30 42.06 -10.45
N LEU A 75 -3.64 41.82 -9.17
CA LEU A 75 -4.85 42.35 -8.53
C LEU A 75 -4.63 43.66 -7.74
N PHE A 76 -3.38 44.07 -7.54
CA PHE A 76 -3.05 45.36 -6.91
C PHE A 76 -1.91 46.03 -7.70
N PRO A 77 -2.20 46.98 -8.61
CA PRO A 77 -1.18 47.90 -9.12
C PRO A 77 -0.67 48.85 -8.04
#